data_AF-A0A0U2LPV0-F1
#
_entry.id   AF-A0A0U2LPV0-F1
#
_cell.length_a   1.000
_cell.length_b   1.000
_cell.length_c   1.000
_cell.angle_alpha   90.00
_cell.angle_beta   90.00
_cell.angle_gamma   90.00
#
_symmetry.space_group_name_H-M   'P 1'
#
loop_
_entity.id
_entity.type
_entity.pdbx_description
1 polymer ?
#
loop_
_entity_poly.entity_id
_entity_poly.type
_entity_poly.pdbx_seq_one_letter_code
_entity_poly.pdbx_strand_id
1 'polypeptide(L)' 'MDLSNTALVNNAGNSSAGTVQAAAQLMVLRKAMDIQSQGALELLNSVPPAPALASSGSLGTRLNVYA' A
#
# COMPACT_ATOMS: atom_id res chain seq x y z
N MET A 1 2.49 6.47 13.69
CA MET A 1 2.27 5.02 13.51
C MET A 1 3.51 4.29 12.95
N ASP A 2 4.47 4.99 12.34
CA ASP A 2 5.71 4.42 11.78
C ASP A 2 6.70 3.86 12.83
N LEU A 3 6.78 4.52 14.00
CA LEU A 3 7.65 4.12 15.12
C LEU A 3 7.35 2.71 15.66
N SER A 4 6.08 2.29 15.67
CA SER A 4 5.68 0.97 16.16
C SER A 4 6.10 -0.15 15.21
N ASN A 5 6.08 0.11 13.91
CA ASN A 5 6.47 -0.87 12.89
C ASN A 5 8.00 -1.10 12.94
N THR A 6 8.77 -0.03 13.11
CA THR A 6 10.23 -0.10 13.27
C THR A 6 10.63 -0.84 14.55
N ALA A 7 9.93 -0.59 15.67
CA ALA A 7 10.16 -1.30 16.93
C ALA A 7 9.83 -2.80 16.83
N LEU A 8 8.76 -3.18 16.12
CA LEU A 8 8.39 -4.58 15.89
C LEU A 8 9.40 -5.31 15.02
N VAL A 9 9.89 -4.68 13.95
CA VAL A 9 10.90 -5.28 13.05
C VAL A 9 12.23 -5.49 13.79
N ASN A 10 12.67 -4.51 14.58
CA ASN A 10 13.87 -4.65 15.40
C ASN A 10 13.73 -5.75 16.46
N ASN A 11 12.57 -5.84 17.12
CA ASN A 11 12.32 -6.87 18.13
C ASN A 11 12.23 -8.27 17.52
N ALA A 12 11.62 -8.41 16.34
CA ALA A 12 11.57 -9.68 15.60
C ALA A 12 12.97 -10.11 15.13
N GLY A 13 13.81 -9.16 14.71
CA GLY A 13 15.20 -9.42 14.31
C GLY A 13 16.12 -9.85 15.45
N ASN A 14 15.85 -9.39 16.68
CA ASN A 14 16.61 -9.75 17.89
C ASN A 14 16.05 -10.95 18.67
N SER A 15 14.91 -11.51 18.25
CA SER A 15 14.28 -12.65 18.93
C SER A 15 14.95 -13.97 18.53
N SER A 16 15.37 -14.76 19.52
CA SER A 16 16.00 -16.07 19.27
C SER A 16 15.08 -16.97 18.43
N ALA A 17 15.56 -17.39 17.26
CA ALA A 17 14.84 -18.27 16.36
C ALA A 17 14.50 -19.60 17.06
N GLY A 18 13.23 -20.02 17.02
CA GLY A 18 12.77 -21.30 17.58
C GLY A 18 11.80 -21.22 18.77
N THR A 19 11.46 -20.02 19.25
CA THR A 19 10.45 -19.84 20.32
C THR A 19 9.07 -19.51 19.74
N VAL A 20 8.00 -19.92 20.44
CA VAL A 20 6.61 -19.59 20.07
C VAL A 20 6.39 -18.08 19.98
N GLN A 21 7.09 -17.33 20.83
CA GLN A 21 7.09 -15.87 20.87
C GLN A 21 7.62 -15.26 19.56
N ALA A 22 8.72 -15.79 19.01
CA ALA A 22 9.26 -15.35 17.72
C ALA A 22 8.27 -15.67 16.58
N ALA A 23 7.64 -16.84 16.60
CA ALA A 23 6.62 -17.22 15.62
C ALA A 23 5.39 -16.31 15.68
N ALA A 24 4.92 -15.95 16.88
CA ALA A 24 3.82 -15.03 17.09
C ALA A 24 4.15 -13.61 16.58
N GLN A 25 5.34 -13.11 16.86
CA GLN A 25 5.80 -11.81 16.35
C GLN A 25 5.85 -11.78 14.82
N LEU A 26 6.36 -12.85 14.18
CA LEU A 26 6.37 -12.95 12.72
C LEU A 26 4.96 -13.05 12.13
N MET A 27 4.04 -13.74 12.79
CA MET A 27 2.63 -13.81 12.38
C MET A 27 1.95 -12.44 12.47
N VAL A 28 2.20 -11.68 13.54
CA VAL A 28 1.68 -10.31 13.69
C VAL A 28 2.27 -9.39 12.61
N LEU A 29 3.57 -9.48 12.34
CA LEU A 29 4.21 -8.72 11.26
C LEU A 29 3.58 -9.03 9.90
N ARG A 30 3.38 -10.32 9.59
CA ARG A 30 2.68 -10.75 8.37
C ARG A 30 1.25 -10.21 8.30
N LYS A 31 0.52 -10.26 9.41
CA LYS A 31 -0.84 -9.70 9.48
C LYS A 31 -0.86 -8.20 9.26
N ALA A 32 0.11 -7.46 9.81
CA ALA A 32 0.25 -6.02 9.60
C ALA A 32 0.51 -5.69 8.13
N MET A 33 1.40 -6.45 7.46
CA MET A 33 1.64 -6.30 6.02
C MET A 33 0.41 -6.62 5.18
N ASP A 34 -0.36 -7.66 5.53
CA ASP A 34 -1.61 -8.00 4.84
C ASP A 34 -2.64 -6.86 4.95
N ILE A 35 -2.84 -6.30 6.15
CA ILE A 35 -3.71 -5.13 6.37
C ILE A 35 -3.22 -3.92 5.55
N GLN A 36 -1.91 -3.68 5.50
CA GLN A 36 -1.34 -2.61 4.68
C GLN A 36 -1.61 -2.83 3.19
N SER A 37 -1.55 -4.07 2.71
CA SER A 37 -1.85 -4.41 1.31
C SER A 37 -3.31 -4.16 0.93
N GLN A 38 -4.24 -4.41 1.86
CA GLN A 38 -5.67 -4.14 1.66
C GLN A 38 -5.94 -2.64 1.53
N GLY A 39 -5.31 -1.82 2.39
CA GLY A 39 -5.38 -0.37 2.25
C GLY A 39 -4.77 0.14 0.94
N ALA A 40 -3.68 -0.48 0.46
CA ALA A 40 -3.09 -0.13 -0.83
C ALA A 40 -4.01 -0.49 -2.01
N LEU A 41 -4.77 -1.60 -1.92
CA LEU A 41 -5.77 -1.96 -2.93
C LEU A 41 -6.97 -1.01 -2.91
N GLU A 42 -7.41 -0.57 -1.74
CA GLU A 42 -8.46 0.46 -1.64
C GLU A 42 -8.02 1.78 -2.27
N LEU A 43 -6.78 2.21 -2.02
CA LEU A 43 -6.20 3.38 -2.68
C LEU A 43 -6.16 3.19 -4.21
N LEU A 44 -5.75 2.03 -4.69
CA LEU A 44 -5.75 1.73 -6.12
C LEU A 44 -7.17 1.75 -6.72
N ASN A 45 -8.16 1.22 -6.00
CA ASN A 45 -9.56 1.26 -6.41
C ASN A 45 -10.18 2.66 -6.32
N SER A 46 -9.64 3.53 -5.45
CA SER A 46 -10.06 4.92 -5.34
C SER A 46 -9.56 5.80 -6.48
N VAL A 47 -8.67 5.28 -7.34
CA VAL A 47 -8.20 6.02 -8.51
C VAL A 47 -9.41 6.28 -9.42
N PRO A 48 -9.77 7.56 -9.66
CA PRO A 48 -10.89 7.88 -10.52
C PRO A 48 -10.64 7.34 -11.94
N PRO A 49 -11.69 6.91 -12.66
CA PRO A 49 -11.55 6.54 -14.06
C PRO A 49 -10.94 7.70 -14.85
N ALA A 50 -9.98 7.39 -15.72
CA ALA A 50 -9.34 8.40 -16.56
C ALA A 50 -10.41 9.12 -17.40
N PRO A 51 -10.45 10.47 -17.40
CA PRO A 51 -11.44 11.22 -18.15
C PRO A 51 -11.31 10.92 -19.65
N ALA A 52 -12.46 10.84 -20.33
CA ALA A 52 -12.51 10.55 -21.76
C ALA A 52 -11.82 11.67 -22.54
N LEU A 53 -10.85 11.29 -23.39
CA LEU A 53 -10.19 12.23 -24.29
C LEU A 53 -11.16 12.70 -25.38
N ALA A 54 -11.10 13.98 -25.74
CA ALA A 54 -11.88 14.52 -26.85
C ALA A 54 -11.43 13.86 -28.17
N SER A 55 -12.31 13.07 -28.80
CA SER A 55 -12.02 12.36 -30.05
C SER A 55 -12.28 13.18 -31.32
N SER A 56 -12.91 14.36 -31.20
CA SER A 56 -13.34 15.20 -32.32
C SER A 56 -13.35 16.70 -31.97
N GLY A 57 -13.02 17.57 -32.93
CA GLY A 57 -13.05 19.04 -32.80
C GLY A 57 -11.80 19.71 -33.37
N SER A 58 -11.84 21.04 -33.63
CA SER A 58 -10.72 21.80 -34.22
C SER A 58 -9.42 21.76 -33.40
N LEU A 59 -9.51 21.45 -32.10
CA LEU A 59 -8.39 21.28 -31.17
C LEU A 59 -8.09 19.80 -30.82
N GLY A 60 -8.98 18.87 -31.17
CA GLY A 60 -8.82 17.41 -31.02
C GLY A 60 -8.24 16.93 -29.67
N THR A 61 -7.51 15.81 -29.72
CA THR A 61 -6.74 15.19 -28.62
C THR A 61 -5.55 16.04 -28.13
N ARG A 62 -5.38 17.27 -28.65
CA ARG A 62 -4.19 18.10 -28.38
C ARG A 62 -4.31 18.95 -27.13
N LEU A 63 -5.48 19.02 -26.51
CA LEU A 63 -5.73 19.80 -25.30
C LEU A 63 -6.28 18.92 -24.19
N ASN A 64 -5.50 18.71 -23.13
CA ASN A 64 -5.97 18.13 -21.88
C ASN A 64 -6.37 19.27 -20.94
N VAL A 65 -7.67 19.47 -20.72
CA VAL A 65 -8.23 20.57 -19.90
C VAL A 65 -8.26 20.28 -18.39
N TYR A 66 -7.66 19.16 -17.95
CA TYR A 66 -7.63 18.73 -16.54
C TYR A 66 -6.21 18.67 -15.94
N ALA A 67 -5.24 19.40 -16.49
CA ALA A 67 -3.92 19.57 -15.89
C ALA A 67 -3.90 20.69 -14.83
#